data_AF-A0ABD6J6Z5-F1
#
_entry.id   AF-A0ABD6J6Z5-F1
#
_cell.length_a   1.000
_cell.length_b   1.000
_cell.length_c   1.000
_cell.angle_alpha   90.00
_cell.angle_beta   90.00
_cell.angle_gamma   90.00
#
_symmetry.space_group_name_H-M   'P 1'
#
loop_
_entity.id
_entity.type
_entity.pdbx_description
1 polymer ?
#
loop_
_entity_poly.entity_id
_entity_poly.type
_entity_poly.pdbx_seq_one_letter_code
_entity_poly.pdbx_strand_id
1 'polypeptide(L)'
;MKNKSKVENLNSSIGLFIGVRNMLADNVKDLDKFSDSIDELYNDIERLERLNTPEYQLNQLKQKYDIKARTYNQLLDSHQQNLITLWKLTRSILRQFNKLSDDDIKRSHLNKNTLMDIKNSIKKQSEELKPSLVDLAKYEIKHIKD
;
A
#
# COMPACT_ATOMS: atom_id res chain seq x y z
N MET A 1 19.27 -9.31 -24.84
CA MET A 1 18.74 -8.30 -23.89
C MET A 1 19.90 -7.43 -23.43
N LYS A 2 19.85 -6.11 -23.60
CA LYS A 2 20.90 -5.23 -23.07
C LYS A 2 20.79 -5.21 -21.54
N ASN A 3 21.87 -5.50 -20.82
CA ASN A 3 21.92 -5.32 -19.37
C ASN A 3 21.73 -3.82 -19.07
N LYS A 4 20.63 -3.49 -18.37
CA LYS A 4 20.39 -2.12 -17.89
C LYS A 4 21.50 -1.70 -16.93
N SER A 5 21.93 -0.45 -17.00
CA SER A 5 22.92 0.09 -16.06
C SER A 5 22.36 0.10 -14.64
N LYS A 6 23.23 0.13 -13.61
CA LYS A 6 22.79 0.23 -12.21
C LYS A 6 21.91 1.47 -11.98
N VAL A 7 22.23 2.56 -12.68
CA VAL A 7 21.50 3.83 -12.61
C VAL A 7 20.12 3.71 -13.26
N GLU A 8 20.01 3.04 -14.40
CA GLU A 8 18.71 2.76 -15.04
C GLU A 8 17.81 1.88 -14.17
N ASN A 9 18.40 0.88 -13.50
CA ASN A 9 17.67 0.02 -12.57
C ASN A 9 17.18 0.80 -11.34
N LEU A 10 18.01 1.69 -10.80
CA LEU A 10 17.64 2.57 -9.71
C LEU A 10 16.50 3.52 -10.11
N ASN A 11 16.62 4.18 -11.27
CA ASN A 11 15.57 5.05 -11.79
C ASN A 11 14.25 4.31 -12.00
N SER A 12 14.31 3.10 -12.57
CA SER A 12 13.13 2.24 -12.75
C SER A 12 12.48 1.89 -11.41
N SER A 13 13.29 1.56 -10.40
CA SER A 13 12.80 1.21 -9.07
C SER A 13 12.16 2.40 -8.35
N ILE A 14 12.74 3.60 -8.49
CA ILE A 14 12.18 4.84 -7.95
C ILE A 14 10.85 5.18 -8.65
N GLY A 15 10.80 5.07 -9.98
CA GLY A 15 9.56 5.28 -10.74
C GLY A 15 8.45 4.34 -10.29
N LEU A 16 8.76 3.04 -10.12
CA LEU A 16 7.82 2.05 -9.60
C LEU A 16 7.34 2.43 -8.18
N PHE A 17 8.26 2.83 -7.30
CA PHE A 17 7.91 3.27 -5.95
C PHE A 17 6.92 4.43 -5.94
N ILE A 18 7.15 5.46 -6.75
CA ILE A 18 6.25 6.62 -6.87
C ILE A 18 4.89 6.19 -7.39
N GLY A 19 4.85 5.37 -8.44
CA GLY A 19 3.61 4.88 -9.04
C GLY A 19 2.76 4.08 -8.05
N VAL A 20 3.38 3.11 -7.36
CA VAL A 20 2.68 2.28 -6.36
C VAL A 20 2.22 3.12 -5.17
N ARG A 21 3.05 4.05 -4.69
CA ARG A 21 2.68 4.94 -3.58
C ARG A 21 1.44 5.76 -3.91
N ASN A 22 1.36 6.34 -5.11
CA ASN A 22 0.21 7.14 -5.53
C ASN A 22 -1.05 6.27 -5.63
N MET A 23 -0.94 5.08 -6.24
CA MET A 23 -2.04 4.12 -6.31
C MET A 23 -2.56 3.75 -4.91
N LEU A 24 -1.67 3.50 -3.94
CA LEU A 24 -2.09 3.20 -2.57
C LEU A 24 -2.76 4.40 -1.89
N ALA A 25 -2.30 5.62 -2.14
CA ALA A 25 -2.97 6.81 -1.61
C ALA A 25 -4.40 6.98 -2.16
N ASP A 26 -4.62 6.64 -3.42
CA ASP A 26 -5.98 6.65 -4.00
C ASP A 26 -6.84 5.52 -3.43
N ASN A 27 -6.29 4.32 -3.22
CA ASN A 27 -7.00 3.22 -2.57
C ASN A 27 -7.50 3.58 -1.16
N VAL A 28 -6.79 4.44 -0.40
CA VAL A 28 -7.27 4.93 0.90
C VAL A 28 -8.57 5.72 0.74
N LYS A 29 -8.65 6.62 -0.26
CA LYS A 29 -9.86 7.42 -0.51
C LYS A 29 -11.05 6.54 -0.87
N ASP A 30 -10.80 5.46 -1.63
CA ASP A 30 -11.84 4.52 -2.01
C ASP A 30 -12.28 3.65 -0.82
N LEU A 31 -11.35 3.26 0.06
CA LEU A 31 -11.66 2.59 1.31
C LEU A 31 -12.50 3.48 2.24
N ASP A 32 -12.17 4.76 2.36
CA ASP A 32 -12.92 5.71 3.18
C ASP A 32 -14.38 5.81 2.71
N LYS A 33 -14.60 6.06 1.41
CA LYS A 33 -15.95 6.08 0.83
C LYS A 33 -16.70 4.76 1.01
N PHE A 34 -15.97 3.64 0.96
CA PHE A 34 -16.59 2.33 1.16
C PHE A 34 -17.03 2.16 2.62
N SER A 35 -16.20 2.61 3.57
CA SER A 35 -16.54 2.66 4.99
C SER A 35 -17.78 3.50 5.24
N ASP A 36 -17.85 4.72 4.67
CA ASP A 36 -19.02 5.60 4.80
C ASP A 36 -20.31 4.87 4.33
N SER A 37 -20.23 4.15 3.21
CA SER A 37 -21.39 3.40 2.70
C SER A 37 -21.81 2.20 3.57
N ILE A 38 -20.91 1.68 4.41
CA ILE A 38 -21.22 0.64 5.39
C ILE A 38 -21.90 1.26 6.60
N ASP A 39 -21.40 2.40 7.07
CA ASP A 39 -21.98 3.14 8.20
C ASP A 39 -23.39 3.65 7.89
N GLU A 40 -23.60 4.19 6.69
CA GLU A 40 -24.95 4.57 6.21
C GLU A 40 -25.91 3.37 6.24
N LEU A 41 -25.47 2.22 5.73
CA LEU A 41 -26.29 1.01 5.68
C LEU A 41 -26.57 0.45 7.08
N TYR A 42 -25.61 0.54 8.00
CA TYR A 42 -25.80 0.17 9.40
C TYR A 42 -26.87 1.05 10.06
N ASN A 43 -26.77 2.37 9.88
CA ASN A 43 -27.73 3.33 10.42
C ASN A 43 -29.14 3.12 9.88
N ASP A 44 -29.27 2.81 8.59
CA ASP A 44 -30.56 2.48 7.97
C ASP A 44 -31.17 1.20 8.57
N ILE A 45 -30.37 0.15 8.75
CA ILE A 45 -30.81 -1.09 9.40
C ILE A 45 -31.28 -0.81 10.83
N GLU A 46 -30.46 -0.09 11.62
CA GLU A 46 -30.78 0.23 13.01
C GLU A 46 -32.08 1.04 13.12
N ARG A 47 -32.27 2.03 12.24
CA ARG A 47 -33.50 2.83 12.19
C ARG A 47 -34.73 1.97 11.88
N LEU A 48 -34.63 1.07 10.91
CA LEU A 48 -35.75 0.20 10.53
C LEU A 48 -36.08 -0.83 11.61
N GLU A 49 -35.06 -1.35 12.31
CA GLU A 49 -35.24 -2.22 13.49
C GLU A 49 -36.00 -1.50 14.60
N ARG A 50 -35.65 -0.24 14.89
CA ARG A 50 -36.39 0.60 15.87
C ARG A 50 -37.84 0.87 15.48
N LEU A 51 -38.16 0.82 14.19
CA LEU A 51 -39.52 0.96 13.66
C LEU A 51 -40.31 -0.36 13.65
N ASN A 52 -39.78 -1.45 14.21
CA ASN A 52 -40.36 -2.79 14.18
C ASN A 52 -40.64 -3.29 12.75
N THR A 53 -39.78 -2.92 11.80
CA THR A 53 -39.87 -3.41 10.41
C THR A 53 -39.75 -4.94 10.41
N PRO A 54 -40.62 -5.67 9.68
CA PRO A 54 -40.56 -7.13 9.65
C PRO A 54 -39.19 -7.67 9.21
N GLU A 55 -38.70 -8.72 9.89
CA GLU A 55 -37.37 -9.31 9.65
C GLU A 55 -37.14 -9.68 8.17
N TYR A 56 -38.16 -10.17 7.48
CA TYR A 56 -38.04 -10.54 6.06
C TYR A 56 -37.71 -9.35 5.15
N GLN A 57 -38.13 -8.13 5.52
CA GLN A 57 -37.79 -6.90 4.82
C GLN A 57 -36.38 -6.40 5.18
N LEU A 58 -35.92 -6.66 6.40
CA LEU A 58 -34.57 -6.32 6.88
C LEU A 58 -33.48 -7.26 6.36
N ASN A 59 -33.82 -8.53 6.11
CA ASN A 59 -32.85 -9.56 5.74
C ASN A 59 -32.00 -9.19 4.51
N GLN A 60 -32.59 -8.54 3.50
CA GLN A 60 -31.84 -8.12 2.31
C GLN A 60 -30.80 -7.04 2.63
N LEU A 61 -31.14 -6.10 3.52
CA LEU A 61 -30.22 -5.04 3.96
C LEU A 61 -29.10 -5.62 4.83
N LYS A 62 -29.42 -6.50 5.78
CA LYS A 62 -28.44 -7.20 6.62
C LYS A 62 -27.46 -8.03 5.77
N GLN A 63 -27.94 -8.76 4.78
CA GLN A 63 -27.08 -9.48 3.84
C GLN A 63 -26.17 -8.55 3.03
N LYS A 64 -26.70 -7.42 2.55
CA LYS A 64 -25.90 -6.41 1.84
C LYS A 64 -24.82 -5.81 2.74
N TYR A 65 -25.14 -5.55 4.01
CA TYR A 65 -24.20 -5.08 5.01
C TYR A 65 -23.08 -6.10 5.23
N ASP A 66 -23.42 -7.36 5.47
CA ASP A 66 -22.45 -8.43 5.69
C ASP A 66 -21.48 -8.59 4.51
N ILE A 67 -22.00 -8.55 3.28
CA ILE A 67 -21.17 -8.62 2.07
C ILE A 67 -20.22 -7.43 2.01
N LYS A 68 -20.72 -6.21 2.17
CA LYS A 68 -19.90 -4.99 2.12
C LYS A 68 -18.82 -4.99 3.20
N ALA A 69 -19.17 -5.33 4.44
CA ALA A 69 -18.23 -5.39 5.56
C ALA A 69 -17.12 -6.43 5.33
N ARG A 70 -17.46 -7.61 4.79
CA ARG A 70 -16.46 -8.63 4.43
C ARG A 70 -15.55 -8.13 3.31
N THR A 71 -16.10 -7.53 2.26
CA THR A 71 -15.30 -6.98 1.16
C THR A 71 -14.38 -5.86 1.64
N TYR A 72 -14.86 -4.95 2.49
CA TYR A 72 -14.03 -3.90 3.07
C TYR A 72 -12.83 -4.48 3.84
N ASN A 73 -13.07 -5.48 4.70
CA ASN A 73 -11.99 -6.13 5.44
C ASN A 73 -10.95 -6.81 4.53
N GLN A 74 -11.37 -7.41 3.42
CA GLN A 74 -10.47 -8.02 2.44
C GLN A 74 -9.62 -6.96 1.70
N LEU A 75 -10.24 -5.84 1.33
CA LEU A 75 -9.53 -4.72 0.69
C LEU A 75 -8.56 -4.06 1.65
N LEU A 76 -8.94 -3.90 2.92
CA LEU A 76 -8.08 -3.35 3.96
C LEU A 76 -6.86 -4.25 4.22
N ASP A 77 -7.05 -5.57 4.36
CA ASP A 77 -5.93 -6.51 4.50
C ASP A 77 -4.99 -6.44 3.28
N SER A 78 -5.56 -6.41 2.07
CA SER A 78 -4.79 -6.27 0.83
C SER A 78 -4.00 -4.95 0.77
N HIS A 79 -4.61 -3.85 1.21
CA HIS A 79 -3.94 -2.55 1.32
C HIS A 79 -2.76 -2.61 2.30
N GLN A 80 -2.95 -3.24 3.47
CA GLN A 80 -1.87 -3.45 4.44
C GLN A 80 -0.73 -4.31 3.88
N GLN A 81 -1.02 -5.40 3.17
CA GLN A 81 0.02 -6.19 2.50
C GLN A 81 0.80 -5.35 1.47
N ASN A 82 0.10 -4.50 0.71
CA ASN A 82 0.74 -3.63 -0.27
C ASN A 82 1.65 -2.55 0.35
N LEU A 83 1.30 -2.02 1.53
CA LEU A 83 2.19 -1.12 2.28
C LEU A 83 3.48 -1.82 2.70
N ILE A 84 3.42 -3.08 3.13
CA ILE A 84 4.61 -3.89 3.45
C ILE A 84 5.47 -4.12 2.21
N THR A 85 4.85 -4.43 1.08
CA THR A 85 5.55 -4.56 -0.21
C THR A 85 6.24 -3.26 -0.62
N LEU A 86 5.55 -2.12 -0.47
CA LEU A 86 6.11 -0.80 -0.74
C LEU A 86 7.30 -0.50 0.19
N TRP A 87 7.20 -0.84 1.47
CA TRP A 87 8.32 -0.76 2.41
C TRP A 87 9.51 -1.63 1.98
N LYS A 88 9.29 -2.90 1.59
CA LYS A 88 10.35 -3.77 1.06
C LYS A 88 11.01 -3.16 -0.20
N LEU A 89 10.24 -2.50 -1.06
CA LEU A 89 10.76 -1.78 -2.22
C LEU A 89 11.66 -0.60 -1.83
N THR A 90 11.29 0.20 -0.81
CA THR A 90 12.18 1.28 -0.31
C THR A 90 13.53 0.74 0.13
N ARG A 91 13.55 -0.40 0.83
CA ARG A 91 14.80 -1.07 1.25
C ARG A 91 15.63 -1.56 0.08
N SER A 92 14.98 -2.09 -0.97
CA SER A 92 15.66 -2.49 -2.21
C SER A 92 16.31 -1.28 -2.89
N ILE A 93 15.58 -0.16 -3.02
CA ILE A 93 16.10 1.09 -3.58
C ILE A 93 17.31 1.59 -2.80
N LEU A 94 17.25 1.60 -1.46
CA LEU A 94 18.37 2.01 -0.61
C LEU A 94 19.61 1.13 -0.79
N ARG A 95 19.42 -0.19 -0.97
CA ARG A 95 20.52 -1.11 -1.32
C ARG A 95 21.11 -0.80 -2.70
N GLN A 96 20.29 -0.43 -3.68
CA GLN A 96 20.77 -0.03 -5.01
C GLN A 96 21.60 1.26 -4.95
N PHE A 97 21.14 2.27 -4.18
CA PHE A 97 21.93 3.48 -3.91
C PHE A 97 23.32 3.16 -3.35
N ASN A 98 23.42 2.23 -2.40
CA ASN A 98 24.69 1.84 -1.79
C ASN A 98 25.64 1.06 -2.74
N LYS A 99 25.14 0.58 -3.89
CA LYS A 99 25.93 -0.15 -4.90
C LYS A 99 26.44 0.74 -6.05
N LEU A 100 26.05 2.02 -6.07
CA LEU A 100 26.56 2.99 -7.04
C LEU A 100 27.99 3.40 -6.67
N SER A 101 28.89 3.28 -7.63
CA SER A 101 30.24 3.84 -7.54
C SER A 101 30.26 5.29 -8.04
N ASP A 102 31.31 6.04 -7.70
CA ASP A 102 31.52 7.39 -8.26
C ASP A 102 31.62 7.36 -9.80
N ASP A 103 32.15 6.27 -10.38
CA ASP A 103 32.20 6.08 -11.83
C ASP A 103 30.80 5.86 -12.43
N ASP A 104 29.93 5.10 -11.76
CA ASP A 104 28.53 4.93 -12.18
C ASP A 104 27.81 6.29 -12.22
N ILE A 105 28.07 7.15 -11.22
CA ILE A 105 27.48 8.51 -11.11
C ILE A 105 28.02 9.44 -12.18
N LYS A 106 29.35 9.46 -12.40
CA LYS A 106 29.99 10.29 -13.42
C LYS A 106 29.52 9.94 -14.83
N ARG A 107 29.47 8.64 -15.16
CA ARG A 107 29.04 8.14 -16.48
C ARG A 107 27.58 8.43 -16.79
N SER A 108 26.76 8.59 -15.76
CA SER A 108 25.33 8.93 -15.89
C SER A 108 25.07 10.43 -15.81
N HIS A 109 26.12 11.26 -15.71
CA HIS A 109 26.02 12.72 -15.56
C HIS A 109 25.09 13.16 -14.41
N LEU A 110 24.98 12.33 -13.38
CA LEU A 110 24.11 12.61 -12.23
C LEU A 110 24.81 13.49 -11.21
N ASN A 111 24.05 14.42 -10.63
CA ASN A 111 24.52 15.24 -9.52
C ASN A 111 24.52 14.41 -8.22
N LYS A 112 25.69 14.28 -7.59
CA LYS A 112 25.88 13.52 -6.34
C LYS A 112 25.03 14.06 -5.18
N ASN A 113 24.85 15.37 -5.09
CA ASN A 113 24.03 15.99 -4.05
C ASN A 113 22.56 15.63 -4.24
N THR A 114 22.05 15.76 -5.46
CA THR A 114 20.67 15.37 -5.81
C THR A 114 20.41 13.89 -5.52
N LEU A 115 21.36 13.01 -5.83
CA LEU A 115 21.26 11.59 -5.48
C LEU A 115 21.18 11.35 -3.98
N MET A 116 21.95 12.10 -3.19
CA MET A 116 21.94 12.02 -1.73
C MET A 116 20.62 12.51 -1.15
N ASP A 117 20.05 13.58 -1.70
CA ASP A 117 18.74 14.11 -1.30
C ASP A 117 17.62 13.09 -1.56
N ILE A 118 17.61 12.48 -2.75
CA ILE A 118 16.65 11.42 -3.08
C ILE A 118 16.83 10.23 -2.12
N LYS A 119 18.07 9.80 -1.88
CA LYS A 119 18.36 8.70 -0.94
C LYS A 119 17.82 9.01 0.46
N ASN A 120 18.04 10.23 0.97
CA ASN A 120 17.55 10.67 2.26
C ASN A 120 16.02 10.71 2.33
N SER A 121 15.38 11.20 1.26
CA SER A 121 13.92 11.20 1.13
C SER A 121 13.33 9.78 1.14
N ILE A 122 13.92 8.84 0.39
CA ILE A 122 13.50 7.43 0.40
C ILE A 122 13.75 6.80 1.77
N LYS A 123 14.86 7.14 2.45
CA LYS A 123 15.15 6.65 3.79
C LYS A 123 14.08 7.11 4.79
N LYS A 124 13.70 8.39 4.76
CA LYS A 124 12.63 8.93 5.62
C LYS A 124 11.31 8.19 5.39
N GLN A 125 10.92 8.03 4.13
CA GLN A 125 9.70 7.29 3.77
C GLN A 125 9.77 5.80 4.17
N SER A 126 10.95 5.19 4.15
CA SER A 126 11.13 3.80 4.61
C SER A 126 10.86 3.65 6.10
N GLU A 127 11.27 4.62 6.92
CA GLU A 127 10.97 4.61 8.36
C GLU A 127 9.48 4.87 8.63
N GLU A 128 8.85 5.77 7.87
CA GLU A 128 7.41 6.06 7.97
C GLU A 128 6.54 4.85 7.57
N LEU A 129 6.96 4.08 6.56
CA LEU A 129 6.25 2.89 6.07
C LEU A 129 6.60 1.61 6.83
N LYS A 130 7.50 1.68 7.82
CA LYS A 130 8.02 0.48 8.48
C LYS A 130 6.90 -0.27 9.21
N PRO A 131 6.61 -1.53 8.84
CA PRO A 131 5.58 -2.29 9.52
C PRO A 131 6.04 -2.71 10.92
N SER A 132 5.06 -3.01 11.77
CA SER A 132 5.35 -3.68 13.04
C SER A 132 5.98 -5.05 12.78
N LEU A 133 6.74 -5.58 13.75
CA LEU A 133 7.32 -6.92 13.65
C LEU A 133 6.24 -8.00 13.49
N VAL A 134 5.08 -7.81 14.14
CA VAL A 134 3.95 -8.73 14.08
C VAL A 134 3.34 -8.74 12.68
N ASP A 135 3.12 -7.57 12.08
CA ASP A 135 2.53 -7.47 10.74
C ASP A 135 3.48 -7.99 9.68
N LEU A 136 4.78 -7.74 9.84
CA LEU A 136 5.80 -8.33 8.99
C LEU A 136 5.82 -9.86 9.11
N ALA A 137 5.77 -10.42 10.32
CA ALA A 137 5.72 -11.87 10.50
C ALA A 137 4.46 -12.49 9.87
N LYS A 138 3.29 -11.86 10.04
CA LYS A 138 2.04 -12.28 9.39
C LYS A 138 2.16 -12.25 7.86
N TYR A 139 2.75 -11.18 7.31
CA TYR A 139 3.03 -11.07 5.88
C TYR A 139 3.88 -12.23 5.41
N GLU A 140 5.03 -12.49 6.05
CA GLU A 140 5.93 -13.56 5.60
C GLU A 140 5.21 -14.91 5.66
N ILE A 141 4.49 -15.21 6.75
CA ILE A 141 3.72 -16.46 6.87
C ILE A 141 2.72 -16.65 5.73
N LYS A 142 1.99 -15.58 5.35
CA LYS A 142 1.03 -15.61 4.24
C LYS A 142 1.72 -15.87 2.88
N HIS A 143 2.99 -15.53 2.74
CA HIS A 143 3.75 -15.62 1.47
C HIS A 143 4.88 -16.67 1.51
N ILE A 144 4.87 -17.61 2.47
CA ILE A 144 5.85 -18.72 2.56
C ILE A 144 5.69 -19.76 1.42
N LYS A 145 4.61 -19.70 0.64
CA LYS A 145 4.23 -20.74 -0.34
C LYS A 145 4.05 -20.27 -1.79
N ASP A 146 4.40 -19.03 -2.11
CA ASP A 146 4.55 -18.55 -3.48
C ASP A 146 6.03 -18.61 -3.91
#